data_AF-A0A0C4EBH1-F1
#
_entry.id   AF-A0A0C4EBH1-F1
#
_cell.length_a   1.000
_cell.length_b   1.000
_cell.length_c   1.000
_cell.angle_alpha   90.00
_cell.angle_beta   90.00
_cell.angle_gamma   90.00
#
_symmetry.space_group_name_H-M   'P 1'
#
loop_
_entity.id
_entity.type
_entity.pdbx_description
1 polymer ?
#
loop_
_entity_poly.entity_id
_entity_poly.type
_entity_poly.pdbx_seq_one_letter_code
_entity_poly.pdbx_strand_id
1 'polypeptide(L)'
;MHLTMMELWTALDSSAVNLVPLLREYAPGFPLGVFDELVLPKREQLVRLARVEDYLARRRAAAGSNGPPWQLLSDRGSWSKTCFAVCHYNSSPRHQQLHKSIIRKAEEANAADKQRAAFAAGVARRAKQSHEEAAARVAEAAKAVDAAKATRAARAAEAVRAAVAARAAKATRRTEASATVAAAVAAAAAAAGVAEAAGVAMSAAEKALAGAQNAKSRAEKDMTDAEAEVDKMWRTSFVWPLPQDETAAKAVVFELRAPTVFAVWRETTLSILAGFCDTNPGESRLFLWYPSDHPAVARSLGRSDGGRPGRFRLAFEVDSSCRDRGMGDPYQYSQSRFGEPFCVKYVTDGCGLYDGRPGRVRLCYPPGNVPPTLRKWILGTAHTPNDVLAAQSQCPENMTLDEFRTIGCLRAGPQLQWQNMLLQLAMPSLDLNRPEAFFLGPRGEGPDVPRGAHAILGEEPFGVALLAALEDALCRVARKWESEVSLCIFVSLAVKLLSFSPHWSVRHRCLDYLLSDKFTSGKGTDCRPGPFIGCE
;
A
#
# COMPACT_ATOMS: atom_id res chain seq x y z
N MET A 1 -9.57 12.02 -26.58
CA MET A 1 -8.24 11.64 -26.04
C MET A 1 -8.11 10.15 -25.72
N HIS A 2 -9.13 9.54 -25.11
CA HIS A 2 -9.14 8.12 -24.71
C HIS A 2 -8.90 7.13 -25.87
N LEU A 3 -9.55 7.31 -27.01
CA LEU A 3 -9.40 6.41 -28.17
C LEU A 3 -7.97 6.39 -28.73
N THR A 4 -7.34 7.56 -28.88
CA THR A 4 -5.94 7.67 -29.32
C THR A 4 -4.97 7.06 -28.32
N MET A 5 -5.23 7.22 -27.02
CA MET A 5 -4.42 6.59 -25.97
C MET A 5 -4.49 5.07 -26.07
N MET A 6 -5.67 4.51 -26.34
CA MET A 6 -5.82 3.07 -26.50
C MET A 6 -5.18 2.52 -27.77
N GLU A 7 -5.20 3.25 -28.90
CA GLU A 7 -4.48 2.85 -30.11
C GLU A 7 -2.95 2.87 -29.93
N LEU A 8 -2.43 3.87 -29.20
CA LEU A 8 -1.02 3.88 -28.83
C LEU A 8 -0.69 2.71 -27.90
N TRP A 9 -1.60 2.39 -26.98
CA TRP A 9 -1.45 1.24 -26.11
C TRP A 9 -1.48 -0.09 -26.89
N THR A 10 -2.33 -0.27 -27.91
CA THR A 10 -2.32 -1.51 -28.72
C THR A 10 -1.03 -1.67 -29.52
N ALA A 11 -0.42 -0.57 -30.00
CA ALA A 11 0.90 -0.60 -30.60
C ALA A 11 2.00 -0.96 -29.58
N LEU A 12 1.90 -0.42 -28.36
CA LEU A 12 2.78 -0.77 -27.24
C LEU A 12 2.66 -2.25 -26.85
N ASP A 13 1.44 -2.77 -26.65
CA ASP A 13 1.19 -4.18 -26.33
C ASP A 13 1.74 -5.10 -27.43
N SER A 14 1.51 -4.75 -28.69
CA SER A 14 2.04 -5.53 -29.83
C SER A 14 3.57 -5.61 -29.81
N SER A 15 4.23 -4.49 -29.50
CA SER A 15 5.68 -4.43 -29.38
C SER A 15 6.19 -5.20 -28.15
N ALA A 16 5.52 -5.06 -27.01
CA ALA A 16 5.86 -5.76 -25.77
C ALA A 16 5.71 -7.27 -25.90
N VAL A 17 4.64 -7.74 -26.54
CA VAL A 17 4.39 -9.17 -26.82
C VAL A 17 5.43 -9.75 -27.78
N ASN A 18 5.93 -8.97 -28.74
CA ASN A 18 6.99 -9.42 -29.64
C ASN A 18 8.35 -9.53 -28.93
N LEU A 19 8.66 -8.61 -28.01
CA LEU A 19 9.90 -8.61 -27.24
C LEU A 19 9.88 -9.60 -26.07
N VAL A 20 8.72 -9.85 -25.48
CA VAL A 20 8.50 -10.80 -24.38
C VAL A 20 7.36 -11.74 -24.74
N PRO A 21 7.63 -12.83 -25.50
CA PRO A 21 6.59 -13.72 -26.04
C PRO A 21 5.66 -14.33 -24.99
N LEU A 22 6.17 -14.57 -23.77
CA LEU A 22 5.39 -15.06 -22.63
C LEU A 22 4.17 -14.17 -22.33
N LEU A 23 4.23 -12.87 -22.62
CA LEU A 23 3.14 -11.94 -22.37
C LEU A 23 1.87 -12.27 -23.17
N ARG A 24 2.02 -12.99 -24.29
CA ARG A 24 0.89 -13.43 -25.13
C ARG A 24 -0.06 -14.39 -24.40
N GLU A 25 0.49 -15.19 -23.49
CA GLU A 25 -0.23 -16.21 -22.72
C GLU A 25 -1.02 -15.63 -21.53
N TYR A 26 -0.99 -14.31 -21.32
CA TYR A 26 -1.67 -13.64 -20.22
C TYR A 26 -2.61 -12.55 -20.74
N ALA A 27 -3.68 -12.29 -19.97
CA ALA A 27 -4.70 -11.33 -20.33
C ALA A 27 -4.15 -9.89 -20.30
N PRO A 28 -4.64 -8.99 -21.18
CA PRO A 28 -4.18 -7.59 -21.21
C PRO A 28 -4.60 -6.76 -19.98
N GLY A 29 -5.46 -7.31 -19.11
CA GLY A 29 -5.86 -6.70 -17.83
C GLY A 29 -6.97 -5.66 -17.90
N PHE A 30 -7.39 -5.22 -19.09
CA PHE A 30 -8.61 -4.42 -19.23
C PHE A 30 -9.87 -5.26 -18.97
N PRO A 31 -10.86 -4.76 -18.21
CA PRO A 31 -12.14 -5.43 -18.05
C PRO A 31 -12.92 -5.49 -19.37
N LEU A 32 -13.87 -6.42 -19.46
CA LEU A 32 -14.83 -6.44 -20.56
C LEU A 32 -15.70 -5.18 -20.46
N GLY A 33 -16.02 -4.59 -21.61
CA GLY A 33 -16.87 -3.39 -21.65
C GLY A 33 -16.23 -2.11 -21.12
N VAL A 34 -14.90 -2.06 -20.94
CA VAL A 34 -14.19 -0.84 -20.48
C VAL A 34 -14.46 0.39 -21.37
N PHE A 35 -14.89 0.17 -22.61
CA PHE A 35 -15.21 1.22 -23.58
C PHE A 35 -16.70 1.39 -23.85
N ASP A 36 -17.57 0.57 -23.24
CA ASP A 36 -19.01 0.65 -23.46
C ASP A 36 -19.57 2.01 -23.02
N GLU A 37 -18.89 2.67 -22.07
CA GLU A 37 -19.31 3.98 -21.60
C GLU A 37 -18.75 5.17 -22.42
N LEU A 38 -17.93 4.92 -23.46
CA LEU A 38 -17.42 5.97 -24.35
C LEU A 38 -18.49 6.45 -25.34
N VAL A 39 -18.91 7.70 -25.22
CA VAL A 39 -19.82 8.34 -26.17
C VAL A 39 -19.02 8.90 -27.35
N LEU A 40 -18.95 8.14 -28.46
CA LEU A 40 -18.24 8.55 -29.67
C LEU A 40 -19.21 9.15 -30.71
N PRO A 41 -19.05 10.42 -31.11
CA PRO A 41 -19.98 11.07 -32.04
C PRO A 41 -19.78 10.69 -33.51
N LYS A 42 -18.57 10.28 -33.93
CA LYS A 42 -18.28 9.99 -35.34
C LYS A 42 -18.23 8.49 -35.62
N ARG A 43 -18.75 8.09 -36.79
CA ARG A 43 -18.65 6.70 -37.29
C ARG A 43 -17.21 6.23 -37.40
N GLU A 44 -16.30 7.08 -37.87
CA GLU A 44 -14.86 6.79 -37.97
C GLU A 44 -14.23 6.46 -36.61
N GLN A 45 -14.65 7.13 -35.54
CA GLN A 45 -14.18 6.86 -34.19
C GLN A 45 -14.67 5.50 -33.69
N LEU A 46 -15.90 5.10 -34.04
CA LEU A 46 -16.44 3.79 -33.70
C LEU A 46 -15.76 2.66 -34.47
N VAL A 47 -15.37 2.90 -35.73
CA VAL A 47 -14.53 1.95 -36.51
C VAL A 47 -13.15 1.78 -35.86
N ARG A 48 -12.53 2.88 -35.44
CA ARG A 48 -11.27 2.85 -34.69
C ARG A 48 -11.40 2.11 -33.36
N LEU A 49 -12.49 2.33 -32.62
CA LEU A 49 -12.78 1.62 -31.38
C LEU A 49 -12.96 0.12 -31.61
N ALA A 50 -13.70 -0.28 -32.64
CA ALA A 50 -13.90 -1.69 -32.99
C ALA A 50 -12.56 -2.41 -33.25
N ARG A 51 -11.59 -1.74 -33.90
CA ARG A 51 -10.24 -2.30 -34.09
C ARG A 51 -9.50 -2.56 -32.76
N VAL A 52 -9.68 -1.69 -31.77
CA VAL A 52 -9.10 -1.85 -30.42
C VAL A 52 -9.80 -2.98 -29.67
N GLU A 53 -11.13 -3.05 -29.72
CA GLU A 53 -11.92 -4.12 -29.11
C GLU A 53 -11.58 -5.49 -29.70
N ASP A 54 -11.47 -5.59 -31.03
CA ASP A 54 -11.03 -6.79 -31.75
C ASP A 54 -9.63 -7.22 -31.32
N TYR A 55 -8.71 -6.26 -31.17
CA TYR A 55 -7.36 -6.53 -30.70
C TYR A 55 -7.37 -7.14 -29.30
N LEU A 56 -8.11 -6.52 -28.37
CA LEU A 56 -8.23 -7.01 -26.99
C LEU A 56 -8.93 -8.38 -26.94
N ALA A 57 -9.95 -8.61 -27.77
CA ALA A 57 -10.63 -9.89 -27.86
C ALA A 57 -9.68 -11.00 -28.33
N ARG A 58 -8.91 -10.76 -29.40
CA ARG A 58 -7.87 -11.69 -29.87
C ARG A 58 -6.80 -11.94 -28.80
N ARG A 59 -6.37 -10.89 -28.08
CA ARG A 59 -5.39 -11.01 -27.00
C ARG A 59 -5.89 -11.83 -25.82
N ARG A 60 -7.16 -11.68 -25.43
CA ARG A 60 -7.80 -12.51 -24.39
C ARG A 60 -7.97 -13.95 -24.83
N ALA A 61 -8.41 -14.18 -26.08
CA ALA A 61 -8.53 -15.53 -26.63
C ALA A 61 -7.18 -16.27 -26.63
N ALA A 62 -6.08 -15.57 -26.92
CA ALA A 62 -4.73 -16.12 -26.88
C ALA A 62 -4.23 -16.42 -25.45
N ALA A 63 -4.76 -15.73 -24.43
CA ALA A 63 -4.36 -15.91 -23.02
C ALA A 63 -5.03 -17.11 -22.33
N GLY A 64 -6.10 -17.66 -22.92
CA GLY A 64 -6.85 -18.77 -22.33
C GLY A 64 -7.43 -18.41 -20.95
N SER A 65 -7.11 -19.20 -19.93
CA SER A 65 -7.58 -19.02 -18.55
C SER A 65 -6.66 -18.16 -17.67
N ASN A 66 -5.52 -17.71 -18.19
CA ASN A 66 -4.59 -16.92 -17.40
C ASN A 66 -5.10 -15.48 -17.26
N GLY A 67 -5.12 -15.00 -16.02
CA GLY A 67 -5.40 -13.60 -15.71
C GLY A 67 -4.30 -12.65 -16.19
N PRO A 68 -4.37 -11.37 -15.80
CA PRO A 68 -3.33 -10.41 -16.16
C PRO A 68 -1.96 -10.77 -15.53
N PRO A 69 -0.84 -10.33 -16.14
CA PRO A 69 0.50 -10.67 -15.66
C PRO A 69 0.83 -10.26 -14.22
N TRP A 70 0.15 -9.23 -13.72
CA TRP A 70 0.32 -8.74 -12.36
C TRP A 70 -0.56 -9.47 -11.33
N GLN A 71 -1.39 -10.44 -11.76
CA GLN A 71 -2.12 -11.32 -10.86
C GLN A 71 -1.16 -12.38 -10.31
N LEU A 72 -0.67 -12.15 -9.10
CA LEU A 72 0.33 -13.00 -8.45
C LEU A 72 -0.32 -14.13 -7.64
N LEU A 73 -1.51 -13.86 -7.10
CA LEU A 73 -2.28 -14.78 -6.29
C LEU A 73 -3.34 -15.51 -7.12
N SER A 74 -3.58 -16.77 -6.76
CA SER A 74 -4.74 -17.54 -7.24
C SER A 74 -6.02 -17.09 -6.53
N ASP A 75 -7.17 -17.49 -7.05
CA ASP A 75 -8.50 -17.22 -6.46
C ASP A 75 -8.64 -17.70 -5.01
N ARG A 76 -7.76 -18.62 -4.57
CA ARG A 76 -7.71 -19.15 -3.19
C ARG A 76 -6.75 -18.39 -2.28
N GLY A 77 -6.17 -17.28 -2.74
CA GLY A 77 -5.23 -16.44 -1.97
C GLY A 77 -3.82 -17.02 -1.83
N SER A 78 -3.50 -18.11 -2.53
CA SER A 78 -2.14 -18.69 -2.56
C SER A 78 -1.38 -18.26 -3.81
N TRP A 79 -0.04 -18.17 -3.72
CA TRP A 79 0.82 -17.82 -4.85
C TRP A 79 0.64 -18.78 -6.03
N SER A 80 0.34 -18.22 -7.20
CA SER A 80 0.13 -19.02 -8.39
C SER A 80 1.47 -19.43 -9.00
N LYS A 81 1.67 -20.75 -9.17
CA LYS A 81 2.83 -21.31 -9.87
C LYS A 81 2.83 -20.98 -11.36
N THR A 82 1.67 -20.61 -11.91
CA THR A 82 1.48 -20.23 -13.31
C THR A 82 1.42 -18.71 -13.50
N CYS A 83 1.70 -17.89 -12.47
CA CYS A 83 1.76 -16.45 -12.67
C CYS A 83 2.94 -16.05 -13.55
N PHE A 84 2.80 -14.93 -14.26
CA PHE A 84 3.77 -14.47 -15.24
C PHE A 84 5.18 -14.34 -14.65
N ALA A 85 5.27 -13.79 -13.43
CA ALA A 85 6.53 -13.58 -12.73
C ALA A 85 7.31 -14.91 -12.51
N VAL A 86 6.60 -15.97 -12.10
CA VAL A 86 7.20 -17.30 -11.86
C VAL A 86 7.58 -17.97 -13.17
N CYS A 87 6.72 -17.93 -14.19
CA CYS A 87 7.02 -18.47 -15.51
C CYS A 87 8.24 -17.78 -16.14
N HIS A 88 8.33 -16.46 -16.04
CA HIS A 88 9.47 -15.68 -16.54
C HIS A 88 10.74 -15.95 -15.72
N TYR A 89 10.63 -16.08 -14.40
CA TYR A 89 11.76 -16.46 -13.55
C TYR A 89 12.35 -17.81 -13.99
N ASN A 90 11.49 -18.80 -14.24
CA ASN A 90 11.91 -20.14 -14.62
C ASN A 90 12.64 -20.16 -15.98
N SER A 91 12.25 -19.31 -16.91
CA SER A 91 12.90 -19.21 -18.24
C SER A 91 14.18 -18.35 -18.25
N SER A 92 14.44 -17.55 -17.21
CA SER A 92 15.53 -16.57 -17.20
C SER A 92 16.69 -16.96 -16.26
N PRO A 93 17.87 -17.35 -16.79
CA PRO A 93 19.06 -17.64 -15.97
C PRO A 93 19.54 -16.47 -15.11
N ARG A 94 19.36 -15.23 -15.58
CA ARG A 94 19.75 -14.01 -14.84
C ARG A 94 19.00 -13.87 -13.51
N HIS A 95 17.71 -14.21 -13.49
CA HIS A 95 16.89 -14.16 -12.28
C HIS A 95 17.28 -15.27 -11.30
N GLN A 96 17.59 -16.46 -11.80
CA GLN A 96 18.10 -17.56 -10.97
C GLN A 96 19.46 -17.25 -10.35
N GLN A 97 20.35 -16.58 -11.10
CA GLN A 97 21.63 -16.09 -10.57
C GLN A 97 21.43 -15.01 -9.50
N LEU A 98 20.50 -14.07 -9.72
CA LEU A 98 20.14 -13.06 -8.73
C LEU A 98 19.60 -13.70 -7.45
N HIS A 99 18.70 -14.67 -7.56
CA HIS A 99 18.15 -15.41 -6.43
C HIS A 99 19.27 -16.07 -5.60
N LYS A 100 20.19 -16.79 -6.28
CA LYS A 100 21.36 -17.40 -5.63
C LYS A 100 22.27 -16.37 -4.96
N SER A 101 22.48 -15.22 -5.59
CA SER A 101 23.27 -14.12 -5.00
C SER A 101 22.60 -13.54 -3.75
N ILE A 102 21.28 -13.35 -3.78
CA ILE A 102 20.52 -12.84 -2.63
C ILE A 102 20.61 -13.83 -1.47
N ILE A 103 20.36 -15.12 -1.72
CA ILE A 103 20.46 -16.16 -0.69
C ILE A 103 21.87 -16.18 -0.09
N ARG A 104 22.91 -16.25 -0.92
CA ARG A 104 24.29 -16.27 -0.43
C ARG A 104 24.62 -15.07 0.47
N LYS A 105 24.25 -13.85 0.05
CA LYS A 105 24.50 -12.64 0.86
C LYS A 105 23.61 -12.57 2.11
N ALA A 106 22.42 -13.18 2.08
CA ALA A 106 21.55 -13.32 3.23
C ALA A 106 22.15 -14.29 4.26
N GLU A 107 22.67 -15.44 3.81
CA GLU A 107 23.36 -16.42 4.64
C GLU A 107 24.61 -15.82 5.29
N GLU A 108 25.44 -15.11 4.52
CA GLU A 108 26.62 -14.39 5.02
C GLU A 108 26.24 -13.37 6.11
N ALA A 109 25.16 -12.60 5.89
CA ALA A 109 24.68 -11.62 6.85
C ALA A 109 24.08 -12.26 8.11
N ASN A 110 23.31 -13.33 7.96
CA ASN A 110 22.75 -14.11 9.07
C ASN A 110 23.84 -14.77 9.91
N ALA A 111 24.87 -15.33 9.26
CA ALA A 111 26.01 -15.91 9.96
C ALA A 111 26.80 -14.86 10.76
N ALA A 112 27.03 -13.68 10.17
CA ALA A 112 27.68 -12.57 10.86
C ALA A 112 26.85 -12.08 12.05
N ASP A 113 25.52 -12.01 11.91
CA ASP A 113 24.62 -11.60 12.99
C ASP A 113 24.59 -12.64 14.13
N LYS A 114 24.48 -13.93 13.80
CA LYS A 114 24.59 -15.03 14.77
C LYS A 114 25.92 -15.01 15.52
N GLN A 115 27.04 -14.74 14.84
CA GLN A 115 28.35 -14.61 15.49
C GLN A 115 28.40 -13.41 16.44
N ARG A 116 27.86 -12.26 16.04
CA ARG A 116 27.77 -11.07 16.89
C ARG A 116 26.90 -11.31 18.12
N ALA A 117 25.74 -11.95 17.93
CA ALA A 117 24.85 -12.33 19.02
C ALA A 117 25.51 -13.33 19.99
N ALA A 118 26.23 -14.34 19.47
CA ALA A 118 26.97 -15.29 20.29
C ALA A 118 28.10 -14.61 21.09
N PHE A 119 28.82 -13.66 20.47
CA PHE A 119 29.86 -12.88 21.15
C PHE A 119 29.26 -12.02 22.27
N ALA A 120 28.18 -11.29 21.99
CA ALA A 120 27.49 -10.45 22.99
C ALA A 120 26.93 -11.29 24.15
N ALA A 121 26.30 -12.43 23.86
CA ALA A 121 25.85 -13.37 24.89
C ALA A 121 27.01 -13.92 25.73
N GLY A 122 28.17 -14.16 25.12
CA GLY A 122 29.40 -14.53 25.83
C GLY A 122 29.92 -13.43 26.76
N VAL A 123 29.90 -12.17 26.32
CA VAL A 123 30.26 -11.00 27.15
C VAL A 123 29.30 -10.86 28.33
N ALA A 124 27.98 -10.94 28.09
CA ALA A 124 26.96 -10.87 29.14
C ALA A 124 27.13 -12.00 30.17
N ARG A 125 27.42 -13.23 29.73
CA ARG A 125 27.70 -14.36 30.64
C ARG A 125 28.93 -14.09 31.53
N ARG A 126 30.01 -13.55 30.96
CA ARG A 126 31.23 -13.20 31.73
C ARG A 126 30.96 -12.07 32.72
N ALA A 127 30.20 -11.04 32.33
CA ALA A 127 29.82 -9.95 33.21
C ALA A 127 28.98 -10.46 34.40
N LYS A 128 28.03 -11.36 34.14
CA LYS A 128 27.25 -12.02 35.19
C LYS A 128 28.11 -12.83 36.17
N GLN A 129 29.05 -13.64 35.65
CA GLN A 129 30.00 -14.39 36.49
C GLN A 129 30.87 -13.45 37.34
N SER A 130 31.38 -12.36 36.75
CA SER A 130 32.16 -11.35 37.47
C SER A 130 31.35 -10.67 38.58
N HIS A 131 30.05 -10.42 38.37
CA HIS A 131 29.16 -9.87 39.38
C HIS A 131 28.91 -10.87 40.52
N GLU A 132 28.66 -12.15 40.21
CA GLU A 132 28.50 -13.22 41.20
C GLU A 132 29.77 -13.41 42.05
N GLU A 133 30.95 -13.41 41.42
CA GLU A 133 32.25 -13.47 42.12
C GLU A 133 32.49 -12.24 43.00
N ALA A 134 32.18 -11.04 42.52
CA ALA A 134 32.30 -9.81 43.30
C ALA A 134 31.33 -9.80 44.50
N ALA A 135 30.10 -10.29 44.32
CA ALA A 135 29.14 -10.45 45.40
C ALA A 135 29.62 -11.46 46.46
N ALA A 136 30.24 -12.57 46.04
CA ALA A 136 30.86 -13.53 46.95
C ALA A 136 32.01 -12.91 47.75
N ARG A 137 32.89 -12.11 47.10
CA ARG A 137 33.97 -11.37 47.79
C ARG A 137 33.44 -10.36 48.80
N VAL A 138 32.34 -9.67 48.51
CA VAL A 138 31.69 -8.77 49.48
C VAL A 138 31.17 -9.56 50.69
N ALA A 139 30.55 -10.72 50.46
CA ALA A 139 30.08 -11.58 51.55
C ALA A 139 31.22 -12.11 52.42
N GLU A 140 32.36 -12.47 51.81
CA GLU A 140 33.57 -12.89 52.53
C GLU A 140 34.19 -11.73 53.32
N ALA A 141 34.34 -10.55 52.72
CA ALA A 141 34.85 -9.37 53.40
C ALA A 141 33.94 -8.93 54.57
N ALA A 142 32.62 -9.04 54.43
CA ALA A 142 31.67 -8.75 55.51
C ALA A 142 31.87 -9.71 56.71
N LYS A 143 32.03 -11.01 56.44
CA LYS A 143 32.37 -12.00 57.48
C LYS A 143 33.69 -11.68 58.18
N ALA A 144 34.70 -11.22 57.43
CA ALA A 144 35.99 -10.81 58.00
C ALA A 144 35.86 -9.56 58.90
N VAL A 145 35.02 -8.59 58.53
CA VAL A 145 34.71 -7.42 59.37
C VAL A 145 34.00 -7.85 60.66
N ASP A 146 33.04 -8.75 60.59
CA ASP A 146 32.33 -9.26 61.77
C ASP A 146 33.27 -10.05 62.70
N ALA A 147 34.17 -10.86 62.14
CA ALA A 147 35.20 -11.56 62.90
C ALA A 147 36.20 -10.58 63.56
N ALA A 148 36.59 -9.50 62.86
CA ALA A 148 37.47 -8.46 63.41
C ALA A 148 36.79 -7.67 64.54
N LYS A 149 35.49 -7.35 64.40
CA LYS A 149 34.67 -6.74 65.46
C LYS A 149 34.58 -7.64 66.69
N ALA A 150 34.30 -8.93 66.51
CA ALA A 150 34.25 -9.89 67.62
C ALA A 150 35.61 -10.01 68.34
N THR A 151 36.71 -10.05 67.60
CA THR A 151 38.08 -10.10 68.14
C THR A 151 38.41 -8.82 68.92
N ARG A 152 38.04 -7.65 68.40
CA ARG A 152 38.22 -6.37 69.09
C ARG A 152 37.39 -6.31 70.38
N ALA A 153 36.14 -6.78 70.36
CA ALA A 153 35.28 -6.84 71.54
C ALA A 153 35.84 -7.79 72.62
N ALA A 154 36.33 -8.97 72.22
CA ALA A 154 36.97 -9.92 73.12
C ALA A 154 38.22 -9.32 73.79
N ARG A 155 39.09 -8.67 73.02
CA ARG A 155 40.31 -8.01 73.53
C ARG A 155 40.00 -6.79 74.39
N ALA A 156 38.98 -6.02 74.06
CA ALA A 156 38.52 -4.92 74.91
C ALA A 156 37.99 -5.43 76.26
N ALA A 157 37.24 -6.53 76.27
CA ALA A 157 36.76 -7.17 77.49
C ALA A 157 37.93 -7.73 78.34
N GLU A 158 38.96 -8.28 77.70
CA GLU A 158 40.18 -8.74 78.37
C GLU A 158 40.98 -7.57 78.97
N ALA A 159 41.15 -6.46 78.24
CA ALA A 159 41.78 -5.24 78.74
C ALA A 159 41.03 -4.64 79.94
N VAL A 160 39.69 -4.64 79.92
CA VAL A 160 38.87 -4.21 81.06
C VAL A 160 39.06 -5.15 82.25
N ARG A 161 39.07 -6.48 82.06
CA ARG A 161 39.36 -7.44 83.13
C ARG A 161 40.75 -7.23 83.74
N ALA A 162 41.77 -7.00 82.90
CA ALA A 162 43.13 -6.70 83.35
C ALA A 162 43.20 -5.38 84.14
N ALA A 163 42.49 -4.33 83.69
CA ALA A 163 42.41 -3.05 84.39
C ALA A 163 41.69 -3.16 85.74
N VAL A 164 40.61 -3.95 85.84
CA VAL A 164 39.90 -4.23 87.10
C VAL A 164 40.78 -5.04 88.05
N ALA A 165 41.50 -6.05 87.55
CA ALA A 165 42.46 -6.81 88.35
C ALA A 165 43.62 -5.93 88.87
N ALA A 166 44.15 -5.02 88.05
CA ALA A 166 45.16 -4.06 88.46
C ALA A 166 44.62 -3.08 89.53
N ARG A 167 43.36 -2.64 89.43
CA ARG A 167 42.69 -1.80 90.44
C ARG A 167 42.46 -2.54 91.76
N ALA A 168 42.05 -3.81 91.69
CA ALA A 168 41.88 -4.67 92.87
C ALA A 168 43.22 -4.95 93.58
N ALA A 169 44.30 -5.17 92.83
CA ALA A 169 45.66 -5.32 93.36
C ALA A 169 46.18 -4.03 94.02
N LYS A 170 45.83 -2.86 93.47
CA LYS A 170 46.16 -1.54 94.05
C LYS A 170 45.39 -1.25 95.35
N ALA A 171 44.19 -1.81 95.52
CA ALA A 171 43.38 -1.65 96.72
C ALA A 171 43.82 -2.55 97.89
N THR A 172 44.54 -3.64 97.63
CA THR A 172 44.90 -4.68 98.63
C THR A 172 46.29 -4.52 99.26
N ARG A 173 47.15 -3.60 98.81
CA ARG A 173 48.50 -3.44 99.40
C ARG A 173 48.87 -1.98 99.64
N ARG A 174 48.94 -1.60 100.91
CA ARG A 174 49.50 -0.33 101.39
C ARG A 174 50.95 -0.47 101.90
N THR A 175 51.68 -1.57 101.63
CA THR A 175 52.99 -1.82 102.28
C THR A 175 54.16 -2.37 101.44
N GLU A 176 54.09 -2.59 100.12
CA GLU A 176 55.30 -2.99 99.34
C GLU A 176 55.29 -2.36 97.93
N ALA A 177 56.11 -1.33 97.73
CA ALA A 177 56.13 -0.51 96.52
C ALA A 177 57.47 -0.66 95.78
N SER A 178 57.47 -1.31 94.60
CA SER A 178 58.36 -1.01 93.44
C SER A 178 58.18 -2.04 92.29
N ALA A 179 58.25 -3.34 92.58
CA ALA A 179 58.30 -4.38 91.53
C ALA A 179 56.93 -4.75 90.89
N THR A 180 55.84 -4.68 91.65
CA THR A 180 54.49 -5.06 91.20
C THR A 180 53.81 -3.99 90.34
N VAL A 181 54.15 -2.72 90.55
CA VAL A 181 53.67 -1.60 89.72
C VAL A 181 54.28 -1.67 88.33
N ALA A 182 55.56 -2.03 88.21
CA ALA A 182 56.22 -2.22 86.92
C ALA A 182 55.59 -3.37 86.10
N ALA A 183 55.25 -4.50 86.74
CA ALA A 183 54.57 -5.61 86.08
C ALA A 183 53.15 -5.26 85.62
N ALA A 184 52.39 -4.50 86.43
CA ALA A 184 51.06 -4.04 86.06
C ALA A 184 51.09 -3.01 84.91
N VAL A 185 52.07 -2.11 84.89
CA VAL A 185 52.29 -1.14 83.80
C VAL A 185 52.73 -1.85 82.53
N ALA A 186 53.59 -2.87 82.61
CA ALA A 186 53.97 -3.70 81.47
C ALA A 186 52.79 -4.50 80.89
N ALA A 187 51.93 -5.06 81.74
CA ALA A 187 50.71 -5.75 81.30
C ALA A 187 49.69 -4.79 80.65
N ALA A 188 49.54 -3.57 81.18
CA ALA A 188 48.71 -2.54 80.58
C ALA A 188 49.26 -2.04 79.23
N ALA A 189 50.57 -1.89 79.11
CA ALA A 189 51.24 -1.52 77.85
C ALA A 189 51.12 -2.62 76.79
N ALA A 190 51.26 -3.90 77.18
CA ALA A 190 51.02 -5.04 76.30
C ALA A 190 49.56 -5.11 75.83
N ALA A 191 48.59 -4.90 76.74
CA ALA A 191 47.18 -4.83 76.38
C ALA A 191 46.85 -3.65 75.44
N ALA A 192 47.52 -2.51 75.60
CA ALA A 192 47.38 -1.35 74.72
C ALA A 192 47.92 -1.63 73.30
N GLY A 193 49.10 -2.23 73.16
CA GLY A 193 49.65 -2.61 71.85
C GLY A 193 48.81 -3.68 71.12
N VAL A 194 48.22 -4.61 71.88
CA VAL A 194 47.32 -5.66 71.35
C VAL A 194 45.96 -5.08 70.92
N ALA A 195 45.49 -4.01 71.57
CA ALA A 195 44.29 -3.25 71.18
C ALA A 195 44.53 -2.38 69.94
N GLU A 196 45.71 -1.76 69.83
CA GLU A 196 46.12 -1.00 68.64
C GLU A 196 46.21 -1.91 67.40
N ALA A 197 46.84 -3.08 67.53
CA ALA A 197 46.89 -4.09 66.47
C ALA A 197 45.49 -4.58 66.04
N ALA A 198 44.55 -4.73 66.97
CA ALA A 198 43.15 -5.06 66.65
C ALA A 198 42.42 -3.91 65.94
N GLY A 199 42.74 -2.66 66.26
CA GLY A 199 42.25 -1.47 65.58
C GLY A 199 42.75 -1.36 64.13
N VAL A 200 44.04 -1.63 63.90
CA VAL A 200 44.64 -1.67 62.55
C VAL A 200 44.03 -2.80 61.71
N ALA A 201 43.83 -3.99 62.29
CA ALA A 201 43.18 -5.10 61.61
C ALA A 201 41.72 -4.80 61.24
N MET A 202 40.97 -4.13 62.11
CA MET A 202 39.60 -3.69 61.82
C MET A 202 39.57 -2.66 60.68
N SER A 203 40.45 -1.66 60.72
CA SER A 203 40.57 -0.65 59.66
C SER A 203 40.94 -1.27 58.30
N ALA A 204 41.84 -2.27 58.30
CA ALA A 204 42.19 -3.02 57.10
C ALA A 204 41.01 -3.84 56.55
N ALA A 205 40.22 -4.49 57.42
CA ALA A 205 39.03 -5.24 57.03
C ALA A 205 37.92 -4.33 56.47
N GLU A 206 37.68 -3.16 57.08
CA GLU A 206 36.73 -2.16 56.59
C GLU A 206 37.14 -1.60 55.23
N LYS A 207 38.43 -1.32 55.02
CA LYS A 207 38.96 -0.87 53.72
C LYS A 207 38.84 -1.96 52.65
N ALA A 208 39.05 -3.23 53.01
CA ALA A 208 38.85 -4.37 52.11
C ALA A 208 37.36 -4.54 51.73
N LEU A 209 36.44 -4.37 52.68
CA LEU A 209 34.99 -4.39 52.43
C LEU A 209 34.57 -3.25 51.50
N ALA A 210 35.05 -2.02 51.73
CA ALA A 210 34.78 -0.88 50.85
C ALA A 210 35.33 -1.11 49.43
N GLY A 211 36.54 -1.69 49.32
CA GLY A 211 37.12 -2.09 48.03
C GLY A 211 36.29 -3.15 47.30
N ALA A 212 35.81 -4.17 48.03
CA ALA A 212 34.94 -5.21 47.48
C ALA A 212 33.57 -4.66 47.05
N GLN A 213 32.98 -3.73 47.83
CA GLN A 213 31.72 -3.07 47.48
C GLN A 213 31.85 -2.22 46.20
N ASN A 214 32.96 -1.49 46.03
CA ASN A 214 33.25 -0.75 44.80
C ASN A 214 33.48 -1.68 43.60
N ALA A 215 34.14 -2.82 43.81
CA ALA A 215 34.31 -3.82 42.75
C ALA A 215 32.95 -4.43 42.33
N LYS A 216 32.06 -4.68 43.30
CA LYS A 216 30.69 -5.17 43.03
C LYS A 216 29.87 -4.15 42.26
N SER A 217 29.86 -2.88 42.66
CA SER A 217 29.09 -1.84 41.94
C SER A 217 29.59 -1.63 40.50
N ARG A 218 30.91 -1.76 40.28
CA ARG A 218 31.49 -1.75 38.93
C ARG A 218 31.03 -2.96 38.10
N ALA A 219 31.09 -4.16 38.67
CA ALA A 219 30.63 -5.37 37.99
C ALA A 219 29.11 -5.38 37.73
N GLU A 220 28.32 -4.78 38.61
CA GLU A 220 26.88 -4.58 38.44
C GLU A 220 26.59 -3.65 37.26
N LYS A 221 27.33 -2.54 37.14
CA LYS A 221 27.26 -1.65 35.98
C LYS A 221 27.65 -2.36 34.68
N ASP A 222 28.78 -3.08 34.68
CA ASP A 222 29.26 -3.82 33.51
C ASP A 222 28.25 -4.89 33.07
N MET A 223 27.53 -5.51 34.01
CA MET A 223 26.43 -6.45 33.75
C MET A 223 25.23 -5.75 33.10
N THR A 224 24.76 -4.62 33.65
CA THR A 224 23.64 -3.86 33.07
C THR A 224 23.96 -3.31 31.69
N ASP A 225 25.19 -2.83 31.47
CA ASP A 225 25.64 -2.32 30.17
C ASP A 225 25.68 -3.46 29.12
N ALA A 226 26.13 -4.66 29.52
CA ALA A 226 26.13 -5.84 28.66
C ALA A 226 24.71 -6.34 28.34
N GLU A 227 23.80 -6.34 29.31
CA GLU A 227 22.39 -6.70 29.10
C GLU A 227 21.69 -5.69 28.17
N ALA A 228 21.96 -4.40 28.32
CA ALA A 228 21.42 -3.36 27.44
C ALA A 228 21.94 -3.47 25.99
N GLU A 229 23.20 -3.84 25.79
CA GLU A 229 23.74 -4.08 24.43
C GLU A 229 23.14 -5.35 23.80
N VAL A 230 22.89 -6.42 24.56
CA VAL A 230 22.13 -7.59 24.08
C VAL A 230 20.68 -7.21 23.75
N ASP A 231 20.05 -6.36 24.57
CA ASP A 231 18.70 -5.84 24.36
C ASP A 231 18.61 -5.01 23.06
N LYS A 232 19.60 -4.16 22.83
CA LYS A 232 19.71 -3.37 21.60
C LYS A 232 19.94 -4.26 20.38
N MET A 233 20.73 -5.32 20.51
CA MET A 233 21.01 -6.25 19.41
C MET A 233 19.78 -7.02 18.93
N TRP A 234 18.93 -7.54 19.83
CA TRP A 234 17.73 -8.26 19.37
C TRP A 234 16.77 -7.35 18.60
N ARG A 235 16.69 -6.06 18.95
CA ARG A 235 15.90 -5.08 18.19
C ARG A 235 16.42 -4.87 16.76
N THR A 236 17.69 -5.18 16.51
CA THR A 236 18.36 -5.08 15.20
C THR A 236 18.62 -6.42 14.54
N SER A 237 17.96 -7.50 15.01
CA SER A 237 18.16 -8.86 14.52
C SER A 237 18.08 -8.94 13.00
N PHE A 238 18.94 -9.76 12.39
CA PHE A 238 18.91 -10.01 10.97
C PHE A 238 17.58 -10.61 10.53
N VAL A 239 17.09 -10.16 9.38
CA VAL A 239 15.83 -10.60 8.80
C VAL A 239 16.06 -11.20 7.44
N TRP A 240 15.33 -12.28 7.17
CA TRP A 240 15.47 -12.97 5.91
C TRP A 240 14.84 -12.13 4.77
N PRO A 241 15.55 -11.95 3.63
CA PRO A 241 15.13 -11.01 2.58
C PRO A 241 14.04 -11.49 1.62
N LEU A 242 13.69 -12.78 1.65
CA LEU A 242 12.75 -13.39 0.71
C LEU A 242 11.68 -14.19 1.47
N PRO A 243 10.47 -14.38 0.91
CA PRO A 243 9.47 -15.25 1.51
C PRO A 243 9.96 -16.69 1.72
N GLN A 244 9.40 -17.38 2.71
CA GLN A 244 9.64 -18.81 2.91
C GLN A 244 9.03 -19.66 1.77
N ASP A 245 7.91 -19.21 1.20
CA ASP A 245 7.30 -19.88 0.05
C ASP A 245 8.16 -19.67 -1.21
N GLU A 246 8.51 -20.77 -1.86
CA GLU A 246 9.39 -20.74 -3.04
C GLU A 246 8.75 -19.99 -4.22
N THR A 247 7.42 -20.08 -4.38
CA THR A 247 6.69 -19.43 -5.47
C THR A 247 6.68 -17.91 -5.27
N ALA A 248 6.42 -17.48 -4.04
CA ALA A 248 6.52 -16.09 -3.61
C ALA A 248 7.93 -15.52 -3.79
N ALA A 249 8.96 -16.27 -3.38
CA ALA A 249 10.35 -15.85 -3.56
C ALA A 249 10.73 -15.66 -5.03
N LYS A 250 10.30 -16.57 -5.92
CA LYS A 250 10.51 -16.43 -7.37
C LYS A 250 9.85 -15.16 -7.93
N ALA A 251 8.60 -14.90 -7.53
CA ALA A 251 7.88 -13.71 -7.97
C ALA A 251 8.53 -12.41 -7.46
N VAL A 252 8.97 -12.37 -6.19
CA VAL A 252 9.71 -11.23 -5.63
C VAL A 252 11.02 -11.01 -6.39
N VAL A 253 11.79 -12.06 -6.67
CA VAL A 253 13.05 -11.93 -7.43
C VAL A 253 12.81 -11.43 -8.86
N PHE A 254 11.71 -11.85 -9.50
CA PHE A 254 11.30 -11.30 -10.78
C PHE A 254 11.02 -9.79 -10.67
N GLU A 255 10.22 -9.34 -9.70
CA GLU A 255 9.90 -7.92 -9.53
C GLU A 255 11.12 -7.05 -9.22
N LEU A 256 12.11 -7.59 -8.52
CA LEU A 256 13.37 -6.90 -8.25
C LEU A 256 14.16 -6.55 -9.52
N ARG A 257 13.98 -7.31 -10.63
CA ARG A 257 14.63 -7.06 -11.93
C ARG A 257 13.71 -7.35 -13.11
N ALA A 258 12.48 -6.84 -13.04
CA ALA A 258 11.52 -7.00 -14.11
C ALA A 258 12.09 -6.44 -15.44
N PRO A 259 11.90 -7.12 -16.59
CA PRO A 259 12.34 -6.61 -17.89
C PRO A 259 11.79 -5.20 -18.13
N THR A 260 12.64 -4.28 -18.62
CA THR A 260 12.27 -2.87 -18.82
C THR A 260 11.04 -2.71 -19.72
N VAL A 261 10.95 -3.51 -20.79
CA VAL A 261 9.80 -3.52 -21.70
C VAL A 261 8.52 -3.92 -20.98
N PHE A 262 8.58 -4.96 -20.14
CA PHE A 262 7.43 -5.40 -19.34
C PHE A 262 7.04 -4.35 -18.30
N ALA A 263 8.02 -3.74 -17.62
CA ALA A 263 7.76 -2.68 -16.66
C ALA A 263 7.05 -1.49 -17.33
N VAL A 264 7.59 -0.94 -18.42
CA VAL A 264 6.97 0.17 -19.15
C VAL A 264 5.55 -0.19 -19.63
N TRP A 265 5.38 -1.39 -20.20
CA TRP A 265 4.06 -1.87 -20.60
C TRP A 265 3.09 -1.93 -19.42
N ARG A 266 3.47 -2.58 -18.31
CA ARG A 266 2.64 -2.71 -17.11
C ARG A 266 2.29 -1.35 -16.54
N GLU A 267 3.26 -0.48 -16.35
CA GLU A 267 3.05 0.86 -15.78
C GLU A 267 2.10 1.70 -16.64
N THR A 268 2.23 1.59 -17.97
CA THR A 268 1.32 2.27 -18.90
C THR A 268 -0.09 1.69 -18.78
N THR A 269 -0.24 0.37 -18.81
CA THR A 269 -1.53 -0.31 -18.67
C THR A 269 -2.22 0.03 -17.34
N LEU A 270 -1.47 -0.04 -16.24
CA LEU A 270 -1.99 0.28 -14.91
C LEU A 270 -2.29 1.77 -14.74
N SER A 271 -1.51 2.67 -15.36
CA SER A 271 -1.82 4.12 -15.36
C SER A 271 -3.09 4.42 -16.13
N ILE A 272 -3.31 3.75 -17.28
CA ILE A 272 -4.54 3.87 -18.05
C ILE A 272 -5.71 3.33 -17.22
N LEU A 273 -5.57 2.17 -16.60
CA LEU A 273 -6.60 1.59 -15.71
C LEU A 273 -6.89 2.47 -14.51
N ALA A 274 -5.88 3.07 -13.87
CA ALA A 274 -6.08 4.02 -12.77
C ALA A 274 -6.78 5.30 -13.24
N GLY A 275 -6.57 5.73 -14.49
CA GLY A 275 -7.36 6.79 -15.11
C GLY A 275 -8.82 6.40 -15.36
N PHE A 276 -9.09 5.11 -15.58
CA PHE A 276 -10.43 4.56 -15.81
C PHE A 276 -11.14 4.02 -14.56
N CYS A 277 -10.50 3.89 -13.40
CA CYS A 277 -11.07 3.23 -12.21
C CYS A 277 -10.93 4.11 -10.95
N ASP A 278 -11.94 4.10 -10.07
CA ASP A 278 -11.79 4.67 -8.72
C ASP A 278 -10.83 3.81 -7.90
N THR A 279 -9.56 4.22 -7.81
CA THR A 279 -8.75 3.88 -6.65
C THR A 279 -9.01 4.96 -5.62
N ASN A 280 -10.00 4.80 -4.75
CA ASN A 280 -9.99 5.54 -3.51
C ASN A 280 -8.85 4.91 -2.69
N PRO A 281 -7.70 5.57 -2.48
CA PRO A 281 -6.73 5.05 -1.56
C PRO A 281 -7.34 5.27 -0.19
N GLY A 282 -8.21 4.35 0.25
CA GLY A 282 -8.64 4.33 1.65
C GLY A 282 -7.37 4.42 2.47
N GLU A 283 -7.23 5.49 3.25
CA GLU A 283 -6.02 5.85 4.01
C GLU A 283 -5.53 4.61 4.74
N SER A 284 -4.60 3.91 4.13
CA SER A 284 -4.04 2.72 4.72
C SER A 284 -3.07 3.25 5.76
N ARG A 285 -3.47 3.22 7.03
CA ARG A 285 -2.63 3.49 8.22
C ARG A 285 -1.46 2.48 8.37
N LEU A 286 -1.05 1.86 7.27
CA LEU A 286 -0.22 0.66 7.24
C LEU A 286 1.12 1.03 6.61
N PHE A 287 2.19 0.49 7.18
CA PHE A 287 3.53 0.72 6.68
C PHE A 287 3.81 -0.19 5.49
N LEU A 288 4.42 0.38 4.44
CA LEU A 288 4.81 -0.36 3.24
C LEU A 288 6.26 -0.79 3.37
N TRP A 289 6.50 -2.08 3.19
CA TRP A 289 7.84 -2.65 3.10
C TRP A 289 8.17 -3.01 1.65
N TYR A 290 9.32 -2.54 1.17
CA TYR A 290 9.82 -2.83 -0.17
C TYR A 290 10.98 -3.83 -0.11
N PRO A 291 10.93 -4.93 -0.88
CA PRO A 291 12.02 -5.89 -0.96
C PRO A 291 13.37 -5.28 -1.38
N SER A 292 13.34 -4.21 -2.18
CA SER A 292 14.53 -3.47 -2.62
C SER A 292 15.31 -2.82 -1.48
N ASP A 293 14.63 -2.46 -0.39
CA ASP A 293 15.22 -1.71 0.72
C ASP A 293 16.03 -2.63 1.64
N HIS A 294 15.89 -3.95 1.49
CA HIS A 294 16.63 -4.91 2.28
C HIS A 294 18.14 -4.86 1.96
N PRO A 295 19.04 -4.74 2.96
CA PRO A 295 20.49 -4.59 2.72
C PRO A 295 21.13 -5.70 1.90
N ALA A 296 20.67 -6.95 2.04
CA ALA A 296 21.16 -8.08 1.23
C ALA A 296 20.70 -8.01 -0.24
N VAL A 297 19.50 -7.47 -0.47
CA VAL A 297 18.92 -7.30 -1.80
C VAL A 297 19.57 -6.11 -2.50
N ALA A 298 19.63 -4.95 -1.85
CA ALA A 298 20.30 -3.75 -2.36
C ALA A 298 21.76 -4.03 -2.78
N ARG A 299 22.51 -4.78 -1.95
CA ARG A 299 23.87 -5.21 -2.29
C ARG A 299 23.94 -6.18 -3.47
N SER A 300 22.87 -6.93 -3.75
CA SER A 300 22.78 -7.84 -4.90
C SER A 300 22.38 -7.16 -6.20
N LEU A 301 21.62 -6.06 -6.11
CA LEU A 301 21.21 -5.26 -7.26
C LEU A 301 22.33 -4.33 -7.79
N GLY A 302 23.29 -3.95 -6.94
CA GLY A 302 24.41 -3.07 -7.30
C GLY A 302 24.05 -1.57 -7.27
N ARG A 303 25.05 -0.68 -7.36
CA ARG A 303 24.88 0.79 -7.35
C ARG A 303 24.37 1.39 -8.68
N SER A 304 24.02 0.55 -9.65
CA SER A 304 23.66 1.01 -10.98
C SER A 304 22.48 0.20 -11.53
N ASP A 305 21.29 0.76 -11.36
CA ASP A 305 20.55 1.21 -12.53
C ASP A 305 19.89 2.54 -12.12
N GLY A 306 20.43 3.66 -12.62
CA GLY A 306 19.79 4.98 -12.52
C GLY A 306 18.48 5.07 -13.33
N GLY A 307 17.86 3.94 -13.63
CA GLY A 307 16.49 3.88 -14.08
C GLY A 307 15.62 4.37 -12.94
N ARG A 308 14.80 5.38 -13.22
CA ARG A 308 13.77 5.82 -12.27
C ARG A 308 13.08 4.55 -11.75
N PRO A 309 12.97 4.34 -10.44
CA PRO A 309 12.19 3.23 -9.93
C PRO A 309 10.81 3.34 -10.58
N GLY A 310 10.38 2.27 -11.23
CA GLY A 310 9.10 2.23 -11.92
C GLY A 310 8.00 2.81 -11.05
N ARG A 311 7.02 3.51 -11.65
CA ARG A 311 5.96 4.18 -10.89
C ARG A 311 5.22 3.22 -9.97
N PHE A 312 5.19 1.94 -10.35
CA PHE A 312 4.58 0.85 -9.60
C PHE A 312 5.66 -0.06 -9.01
N ARG A 313 5.67 -0.19 -7.68
CA ARG A 313 6.57 -1.10 -6.94
C ARG A 313 5.79 -2.16 -6.18
N LEU A 314 6.37 -3.35 -6.09
CA LEU A 314 5.87 -4.40 -5.21
C LEU A 314 6.10 -3.99 -3.76
N ALA A 315 5.01 -3.83 -3.01
CA ALA A 315 5.05 -3.54 -1.59
C ALA A 315 4.22 -4.54 -0.80
N PHE A 316 4.69 -4.81 0.42
CA PHE A 316 3.98 -5.63 1.39
C PHE A 316 3.46 -4.75 2.52
N GLU A 317 2.23 -5.02 2.94
CA GLU A 317 1.59 -4.33 4.05
C GLU A 317 2.05 -4.97 5.38
N VAL A 318 2.56 -4.15 6.31
CA VAL A 318 3.11 -4.63 7.58
C VAL A 318 2.39 -3.95 8.75
N ASP A 319 2.03 -4.73 9.78
CA ASP A 319 1.47 -4.22 11.03
C ASP A 319 2.50 -3.37 11.80
N SER A 320 2.05 -2.25 12.37
CA SER A 320 2.85 -1.37 13.24
C SER A 320 3.56 -2.12 14.39
N SER A 321 2.97 -3.19 14.91
CA SER A 321 3.55 -3.98 16.00
C SER A 321 4.78 -4.81 15.59
N CYS A 322 5.02 -4.99 14.28
CA CYS A 322 6.19 -5.66 13.73
C CYS A 322 7.43 -4.75 13.71
N ARG A 323 7.23 -3.42 13.70
CA ARG A 323 8.31 -2.42 13.75
C ARG A 323 8.93 -2.31 15.15
N ASP A 324 8.09 -2.34 16.19
CA ASP A 324 8.54 -2.12 17.58
C ASP A 324 9.15 -3.37 18.23
N ARG A 325 8.95 -4.56 17.66
CA ARG A 325 9.39 -5.85 18.23
C ARG A 325 10.59 -6.50 17.54
N GLY A 326 11.30 -5.79 16.65
CA GLY A 326 12.47 -6.38 15.98
C GLY A 326 12.12 -7.68 15.25
N MET A 327 11.25 -7.56 14.24
CA MET A 327 10.93 -8.59 13.23
C MET A 327 10.65 -10.01 13.72
N GLY A 328 9.36 -10.32 13.86
CA GLY A 328 8.87 -11.57 13.26
C GLY A 328 9.12 -11.53 11.75
N ASP A 329 9.14 -12.71 11.11
CA ASP A 329 9.26 -12.83 9.65
C ASP A 329 8.35 -11.79 8.96
N PRO A 330 8.85 -10.86 8.13
CA PRO A 330 7.99 -9.91 7.41
C PRO A 330 7.03 -10.63 6.45
N TYR A 331 7.25 -11.93 6.22
CA TYR A 331 6.40 -12.84 5.48
C TYR A 331 5.57 -13.78 6.38
N GLN A 332 5.63 -13.63 7.71
CA GLN A 332 4.77 -14.39 8.62
C GLN A 332 3.31 -14.00 8.35
N TYR A 333 2.54 -15.03 8.01
CA TYR A 333 1.12 -15.02 7.75
C TYR A 333 0.33 -14.51 8.97
N SER A 334 0.27 -13.19 9.15
CA SER A 334 -0.77 -12.58 9.96
C SER A 334 -2.05 -12.64 9.13
N GLN A 335 -2.86 -13.68 9.35
CA GLN A 335 -4.28 -13.62 8.99
C GLN A 335 -4.83 -12.33 9.57
N SER A 336 -5.14 -11.37 8.70
CA SER A 336 -5.87 -10.17 9.09
C SER A 336 -7.08 -10.61 9.91
N ARG A 337 -7.43 -9.84 10.95
CA ARG A 337 -8.65 -10.02 11.76
C ARG A 337 -9.94 -10.05 10.91
N PHE A 338 -9.83 -9.69 9.62
CA PHE A 338 -10.90 -9.68 8.62
C PHE A 338 -10.84 -10.82 7.59
N GLY A 339 -9.93 -11.78 7.73
CA GLY A 339 -9.93 -13.00 6.90
C GLY A 339 -9.53 -12.81 5.43
N GLU A 340 -9.04 -11.64 5.02
CA GLU A 340 -8.51 -11.46 3.66
C GLU A 340 -7.02 -11.79 3.60
N PRO A 341 -6.60 -12.76 2.76
CA PRO A 341 -5.19 -13.06 2.53
C PRO A 341 -4.59 -11.96 1.66
N PHE A 342 -3.51 -11.34 2.12
CA PHE A 342 -2.56 -10.53 1.35
C PHE A 342 -3.14 -9.44 0.43
N CYS A 343 -2.80 -8.19 0.70
CA CYS A 343 -2.76 -7.21 -0.39
C CYS A 343 -1.31 -7.07 -0.85
N VAL A 344 -0.89 -7.92 -1.80
CA VAL A 344 0.30 -7.59 -2.59
C VAL A 344 -0.05 -6.33 -3.38
N LYS A 345 0.55 -5.20 -3.01
CA LYS A 345 0.17 -3.90 -3.58
C LYS A 345 1.20 -3.49 -4.62
N TYR A 346 0.72 -3.15 -5.80
CA TYR A 346 1.47 -2.26 -6.69
C TYR A 346 1.16 -0.84 -6.25
N VAL A 347 2.12 -0.22 -5.57
CA VAL A 347 1.96 1.12 -5.00
C VAL A 347 2.60 2.17 -5.90
N THR A 348 1.87 3.26 -6.13
CA THR A 348 2.37 4.54 -6.66
C THR A 348 2.32 5.61 -5.57
N ASP A 349 2.96 6.76 -5.78
CA ASP A 349 2.96 7.90 -4.85
C ASP A 349 1.55 8.51 -4.56
N GLY A 350 0.47 7.99 -5.17
CA GLY A 350 -0.91 8.44 -4.93
C GLY A 350 -2.03 7.41 -5.10
N CYS A 351 -1.75 6.19 -5.59
CA CYS A 351 -2.73 5.13 -5.85
C CYS A 351 -2.14 3.75 -5.53
N GLY A 352 -2.86 2.90 -4.80
CA GLY A 352 -2.56 1.48 -4.63
C GLY A 352 -3.55 0.63 -5.44
N LEU A 353 -3.05 -0.26 -6.30
CA LEU A 353 -3.87 -1.30 -6.92
C LEU A 353 -3.87 -2.53 -6.01
N TYR A 354 -5.06 -2.91 -5.55
CA TYR A 354 -5.31 -4.13 -4.80
C TYR A 354 -5.42 -5.32 -5.74
N ASP A 355 -4.98 -6.49 -5.26
CA ASP A 355 -4.89 -7.70 -6.07
C ASP A 355 -6.27 -8.11 -6.63
N GLY A 356 -6.33 -8.34 -7.94
CA GLY A 356 -7.37 -9.15 -8.59
C GLY A 356 -8.75 -8.54 -8.84
N ARG A 357 -9.11 -7.36 -8.34
CA ARG A 357 -10.34 -6.67 -8.77
C ARG A 357 -10.01 -5.29 -9.28
N PRO A 358 -10.09 -5.01 -10.61
CA PRO A 358 -10.18 -3.62 -11.02
C PRO A 358 -11.32 -3.01 -10.20
N GLY A 359 -11.02 -1.92 -9.48
CA GLY A 359 -12.07 -1.08 -8.91
C GLY A 359 -13.12 -0.81 -9.98
N ARG A 360 -14.37 -0.57 -9.58
CA ARG A 360 -15.43 -0.24 -10.55
C ARG A 360 -14.87 0.78 -11.53
N VAL A 361 -14.96 0.45 -12.83
CA VAL A 361 -14.58 1.38 -13.90
C VAL A 361 -15.37 2.66 -13.62
N ARG A 362 -14.63 3.73 -13.33
CA ARG A 362 -15.13 5.08 -13.33
C ARG A 362 -14.85 5.61 -14.73
N LEU A 363 -15.80 5.42 -15.64
CA LEU A 363 -16.17 6.64 -16.34
C LEU A 363 -16.97 7.44 -15.30
N CYS A 364 -16.73 8.75 -15.23
CA CYS A 364 -17.16 9.64 -14.14
C CYS A 364 -18.69 9.83 -14.01
N TYR A 365 -19.47 8.78 -14.30
CA TYR A 365 -20.89 8.82 -14.44
C TYR A 365 -21.53 7.45 -14.17
N PRO A 366 -22.72 7.38 -13.56
CA PRO A 366 -23.44 8.50 -12.94
C PRO A 366 -22.74 8.97 -11.65
N PRO A 367 -22.84 10.27 -11.32
CA PRO A 367 -22.24 10.82 -10.12
C PRO A 367 -22.78 10.10 -8.87
N GLY A 368 -21.99 10.10 -7.79
CA GLY A 368 -22.28 9.31 -6.58
C GLY A 368 -23.60 9.67 -5.88
N ASN A 369 -24.16 10.83 -6.19
CA ASN A 369 -25.48 11.30 -5.74
C ASN A 369 -26.66 10.64 -6.49
N VAL A 370 -26.42 9.90 -7.57
CA VAL A 370 -27.50 9.25 -8.34
C VAL A 370 -27.98 7.99 -7.61
N PRO A 371 -29.29 7.86 -7.37
CA PRO A 371 -29.90 6.68 -6.74
C PRO A 371 -29.48 5.36 -7.42
N PRO A 372 -29.25 4.27 -6.65
CA PRO A 372 -28.79 2.99 -7.18
C PRO A 372 -29.67 2.42 -8.32
N THR A 373 -30.99 2.60 -8.23
CA THR A 373 -31.96 2.15 -9.24
C THR A 373 -31.74 2.85 -10.58
N LEU A 374 -31.61 4.18 -10.57
CA LEU A 374 -31.32 4.98 -11.78
C LEU A 374 -29.93 4.67 -12.34
N ARG A 375 -28.96 4.46 -11.46
CA ARG A 375 -27.59 4.10 -11.86
C ARG A 375 -27.53 2.81 -12.68
N LYS A 376 -28.34 1.81 -12.32
CA LYS A 376 -28.44 0.55 -13.08
C LYS A 376 -28.92 0.81 -14.53
N TRP A 377 -29.96 1.62 -14.70
CA TRP A 377 -30.56 1.90 -16.01
C TRP A 377 -29.76 2.88 -16.87
N ILE A 378 -29.03 3.78 -16.24
CA ILE A 378 -28.12 4.69 -16.94
C ILE A 378 -26.98 3.88 -17.59
N LEU A 379 -26.38 2.97 -16.82
CA LEU A 379 -25.21 2.21 -17.24
C LEU A 379 -25.56 1.09 -18.23
N GLY A 380 -26.67 0.36 -18.02
CA GLY A 380 -27.10 -0.72 -18.92
C GLY A 380 -28.21 -0.33 -19.89
N THR A 381 -28.39 -1.09 -20.97
CA THR A 381 -29.59 -1.01 -21.85
C THR A 381 -30.48 -2.24 -21.83
N ALA A 382 -30.11 -3.25 -21.03
CA ALA A 382 -30.77 -4.56 -21.03
C ALA A 382 -32.18 -4.55 -20.39
N HIS A 383 -32.58 -3.47 -19.71
CA HIS A 383 -33.90 -3.37 -19.10
C HIS A 383 -34.96 -2.93 -20.11
N THR A 384 -36.20 -3.32 -19.84
CA THR A 384 -37.37 -2.98 -20.64
C THR A 384 -38.14 -1.80 -20.03
N PRO A 385 -39.00 -1.10 -20.79
CA PRO A 385 -39.90 -0.09 -20.23
C PRO A 385 -40.79 -0.66 -19.11
N ASN A 386 -41.20 -1.92 -19.21
CA ASN A 386 -42.01 -2.58 -18.18
C ASN A 386 -41.25 -2.72 -16.85
N ASP A 387 -39.93 -2.97 -16.90
CA ASP A 387 -39.09 -3.02 -15.69
C ASP A 387 -39.02 -1.65 -15.00
N VAL A 388 -38.97 -0.57 -15.79
CA VAL A 388 -39.00 0.81 -15.28
C VAL A 388 -40.34 1.11 -14.62
N LEU A 389 -41.44 0.68 -15.25
CA LEU A 389 -42.78 0.84 -14.68
C LEU A 389 -42.98 0.04 -13.39
N ALA A 390 -42.43 -1.17 -13.31
CA ALA A 390 -42.48 -2.01 -12.11
C ALA A 390 -41.69 -1.41 -10.93
N ALA A 391 -40.65 -0.62 -11.22
CA ALA A 391 -39.79 0.02 -10.23
C ALA A 391 -40.25 1.43 -9.81
N GLN A 392 -41.46 1.87 -10.19
CA GLN A 392 -41.97 3.21 -9.84
C GLN A 392 -42.01 3.50 -8.33
N SER A 393 -42.19 2.47 -7.50
CA SER A 393 -42.14 2.60 -6.04
C SER A 393 -40.76 2.97 -5.50
N GLN A 394 -39.71 2.81 -6.32
CA GLN A 394 -38.33 3.16 -5.99
C GLN A 394 -37.96 4.59 -6.47
N CYS A 395 -38.95 5.38 -6.88
CA CYS A 395 -38.74 6.77 -7.27
C CYS A 395 -38.20 7.59 -6.08
N PRO A 396 -37.09 8.33 -6.25
CA PRO A 396 -36.55 9.21 -5.24
C PRO A 396 -37.52 10.33 -4.86
N GLU A 397 -37.48 10.79 -3.60
CA GLU A 397 -38.34 11.88 -3.11
C GLU A 397 -38.06 13.23 -3.80
N ASN A 398 -36.85 13.41 -4.36
CA ASN A 398 -36.42 14.64 -5.04
C ASN A 398 -36.68 14.63 -6.57
N MET A 399 -37.48 13.71 -7.10
CA MET A 399 -37.73 13.56 -8.54
C MET A 399 -39.21 13.26 -8.79
N THR A 400 -39.76 13.79 -9.89
CA THR A 400 -41.13 13.46 -10.28
C THR A 400 -41.22 12.05 -10.89
N LEU A 401 -42.37 11.39 -10.74
CA LEU A 401 -42.60 10.06 -11.33
C LEU A 401 -42.45 10.06 -12.86
N ASP A 402 -42.76 11.19 -13.52
CA ASP A 402 -42.63 11.32 -14.97
C ASP A 402 -41.16 11.46 -15.41
N GLU A 403 -40.36 12.25 -14.69
CA GLU A 403 -38.91 12.31 -14.90
C GLU A 403 -38.25 10.95 -14.65
N PHE A 404 -38.66 10.24 -13.59
CA PHE A 404 -38.13 8.91 -13.27
C PHE A 404 -38.41 7.89 -14.39
N ARG A 405 -39.65 7.85 -14.90
CA ARG A 405 -40.02 7.01 -16.03
C ARG A 405 -39.24 7.38 -17.28
N THR A 406 -39.14 8.68 -17.57
CA THR A 406 -38.45 9.19 -18.74
C THR A 406 -36.98 8.78 -18.75
N ILE A 407 -36.27 8.97 -17.64
CA ILE A 407 -34.84 8.61 -17.49
C ILE A 407 -34.64 7.10 -17.68
N GLY A 408 -35.46 6.28 -17.02
CA GLY A 408 -35.38 4.82 -17.14
C GLY A 408 -35.67 4.33 -18.56
N CYS A 409 -36.72 4.87 -19.19
CA CYS A 409 -37.15 4.46 -20.52
C CYS A 409 -36.20 4.94 -21.63
N LEU A 410 -35.51 6.07 -21.47
CA LEU A 410 -34.61 6.61 -22.49
C LEU A 410 -33.50 5.62 -22.91
N ARG A 411 -33.03 4.81 -21.95
CA ARG A 411 -32.01 3.76 -22.15
C ARG A 411 -32.59 2.34 -22.27
N ALA A 412 -33.91 2.18 -22.17
CA ALA A 412 -34.55 0.86 -22.18
C ALA A 412 -34.52 0.24 -23.58
N GLY A 413 -33.78 -0.86 -23.73
CA GLY A 413 -33.59 -1.59 -24.98
C GLY A 413 -32.55 -0.94 -25.90
N PRO A 414 -31.55 -1.69 -26.40
CA PRO A 414 -30.45 -1.13 -27.17
C PRO A 414 -30.90 -0.47 -28.49
N GLN A 415 -31.93 -1.01 -29.15
CA GLN A 415 -32.44 -0.52 -30.43
C GLN A 415 -33.44 0.64 -30.31
N LEU A 416 -34.06 0.83 -29.13
CA LEU A 416 -35.13 1.83 -28.94
C LEU A 416 -34.60 3.21 -28.53
N GLN A 417 -33.32 3.31 -28.16
CA GLN A 417 -32.72 4.53 -27.62
C GLN A 417 -32.91 5.77 -28.51
N TRP A 418 -32.76 5.62 -29.84
CA TRP A 418 -32.93 6.73 -30.78
C TRP A 418 -34.39 7.15 -30.93
N GLN A 419 -35.31 6.20 -30.90
CA GLN A 419 -36.74 6.48 -30.95
C GLN A 419 -37.19 7.17 -29.66
N ASN A 420 -36.71 6.70 -28.50
CA ASN A 420 -36.97 7.34 -27.22
C ASN A 420 -36.38 8.75 -27.15
N MET A 421 -35.17 8.96 -27.68
CA MET A 421 -34.57 10.29 -27.78
C MET A 421 -35.37 11.21 -28.72
N LEU A 422 -35.83 10.71 -29.87
CA LEU A 422 -36.71 11.46 -30.76
C LEU A 422 -38.01 11.89 -30.06
N LEU A 423 -38.63 10.98 -29.30
CA LEU A 423 -39.81 11.30 -28.50
C LEU A 423 -39.53 12.40 -27.48
N GLN A 424 -38.37 12.37 -26.82
CA GLN A 424 -37.97 13.42 -25.86
C GLN A 424 -37.65 14.76 -26.52
N LEU A 425 -37.12 14.75 -27.74
CA LEU A 425 -36.92 15.97 -28.53
C LEU A 425 -38.24 16.54 -29.05
N ALA A 426 -39.25 15.71 -29.36
CA ALA A 426 -40.56 16.18 -29.79
C ALA A 426 -41.43 16.64 -28.62
N MET A 427 -41.41 15.89 -27.51
CA MET A 427 -42.21 16.09 -26.30
C MET A 427 -41.28 16.09 -25.07
N PRO A 428 -40.71 17.24 -24.70
CA PRO A 428 -39.73 17.31 -23.61
C PRO A 428 -40.39 17.13 -22.24
N SER A 429 -40.17 15.97 -21.61
CA SER A 429 -40.49 15.73 -20.19
C SER A 429 -39.25 15.79 -19.29
N LEU A 430 -38.06 15.57 -19.86
CA LEU A 430 -36.78 15.66 -19.15
C LEU A 430 -36.05 16.97 -19.47
N ASP A 431 -35.51 17.61 -18.43
CA ASP A 431 -34.58 18.72 -18.62
C ASP A 431 -33.22 18.21 -19.12
N LEU A 432 -32.98 18.37 -20.43
CA LEU A 432 -31.73 17.99 -21.09
C LEU A 432 -30.55 18.91 -20.73
N ASN A 433 -30.76 20.00 -19.97
CA ASN A 433 -29.68 20.85 -19.52
C ASN A 433 -28.96 20.33 -18.26
N ARG A 434 -29.51 19.29 -17.63
CA ARG A 434 -28.85 18.61 -16.52
C ARG A 434 -27.63 17.83 -17.05
N PRO A 435 -26.46 17.89 -16.39
CA PRO A 435 -25.26 17.18 -16.84
C PRO A 435 -25.50 15.66 -16.95
N GLU A 436 -26.44 15.13 -16.15
CA GLU A 436 -26.88 13.74 -16.19
C GLU A 436 -27.51 13.33 -17.54
N ALA A 437 -28.21 14.26 -18.20
CA ALA A 437 -28.91 13.98 -19.45
C ALA A 437 -27.94 13.72 -20.60
N PHE A 438 -26.73 14.30 -20.57
CA PHE A 438 -25.71 14.10 -21.61
C PHE A 438 -25.35 12.61 -21.77
N PHE A 439 -25.25 11.90 -20.66
CA PHE A 439 -24.84 10.50 -20.63
C PHE A 439 -25.98 9.52 -20.93
N LEU A 440 -27.23 9.98 -20.91
CA LEU A 440 -28.39 9.21 -21.35
C LEU A 440 -28.53 9.14 -22.88
N GLY A 441 -27.66 9.83 -23.62
CA GLY A 441 -27.65 9.81 -25.08
C GLY A 441 -27.52 8.39 -25.66
N PRO A 442 -28.02 8.14 -26.89
CA PRO A 442 -27.98 6.82 -27.50
C PRO A 442 -26.56 6.26 -27.65
N ARG A 443 -26.37 5.01 -27.22
CA ARG A 443 -25.11 4.26 -27.28
C ARG A 443 -25.28 2.96 -28.04
N GLY A 444 -24.24 2.57 -28.74
CA GLY A 444 -24.15 1.27 -29.39
C GLY A 444 -23.54 0.23 -28.46
N GLU A 445 -24.16 -0.94 -28.39
CA GLU A 445 -23.61 -2.12 -27.72
C GLU A 445 -23.23 -3.16 -28.78
N GLY A 446 -22.09 -3.83 -28.58
CA GLY A 446 -21.62 -4.89 -29.46
C GLY A 446 -20.48 -4.47 -30.41
N PRO A 447 -19.82 -5.47 -31.03
CA PRO A 447 -18.58 -5.28 -31.80
C PRO A 447 -18.80 -4.71 -33.21
N ASP A 448 -19.98 -4.91 -33.80
CA ASP A 448 -20.26 -4.50 -35.17
C ASP A 448 -20.44 -2.99 -35.29
N VAL A 449 -20.12 -2.38 -36.43
CA VAL A 449 -20.50 -0.97 -36.73
C VAL A 449 -21.68 -1.05 -37.69
N PRO A 450 -22.91 -0.63 -37.32
CA PRO A 450 -23.26 0.50 -36.43
C PRO A 450 -23.72 0.13 -34.99
N ARG A 451 -23.20 -0.95 -34.40
CA ARG A 451 -23.44 -1.40 -33.00
C ARG A 451 -24.91 -1.65 -32.65
N GLY A 452 -25.69 -2.12 -33.63
CA GLY A 452 -27.13 -2.41 -33.52
C GLY A 452 -28.02 -1.20 -33.26
N ALA A 453 -27.75 -0.44 -32.20
CA ALA A 453 -28.47 0.76 -31.79
C ALA A 453 -28.45 1.87 -32.85
N HIS A 454 -27.32 2.09 -33.55
CA HIS A 454 -27.23 3.18 -34.53
C HIS A 454 -27.72 2.79 -35.93
N ALA A 455 -28.21 1.56 -36.14
CA ALA A 455 -28.68 1.10 -37.45
C ALA A 455 -29.81 1.98 -38.02
N ILE A 456 -30.73 2.44 -37.16
CA ILE A 456 -31.85 3.30 -37.53
C ILE A 456 -31.44 4.66 -38.12
N LEU A 457 -30.21 5.14 -37.83
CA LEU A 457 -29.69 6.37 -38.44
C LEU A 457 -29.40 6.22 -39.94
N GLY A 458 -29.34 4.99 -40.44
CA GLY A 458 -29.24 4.70 -41.86
C GLY A 458 -30.54 4.93 -42.63
N GLU A 459 -31.68 5.05 -41.94
CA GLU A 459 -32.99 5.23 -42.55
C GLU A 459 -33.29 6.71 -42.84
N GLU A 460 -33.57 7.03 -44.11
CA GLU A 460 -33.88 8.41 -44.53
C GLU A 460 -35.09 9.03 -43.79
N PRO A 461 -36.24 8.35 -43.65
CA PRO A 461 -37.41 8.94 -42.99
C PRO A 461 -37.14 9.28 -41.52
N PHE A 462 -36.42 8.41 -40.81
CA PHE A 462 -36.04 8.63 -39.43
C PHE A 462 -35.05 9.80 -39.29
N GLY A 463 -34.04 9.87 -40.17
CA GLY A 463 -33.07 10.97 -40.17
C GLY A 463 -33.72 12.34 -40.41
N VAL A 464 -34.69 12.42 -41.32
CA VAL A 464 -35.46 13.64 -41.58
C VAL A 464 -36.30 14.04 -40.36
N ALA A 465 -37.00 13.07 -39.75
CA ALA A 465 -37.81 13.32 -38.55
C ALA A 465 -36.95 13.78 -37.36
N LEU A 466 -35.78 13.16 -37.16
CA LEU A 466 -34.85 13.53 -36.10
C LEU A 466 -34.29 14.93 -36.29
N LEU A 467 -33.94 15.32 -37.53
CA LEU A 467 -33.50 16.67 -37.81
C LEU A 467 -34.57 17.72 -37.56
N ALA A 468 -35.81 17.47 -37.98
CA ALA A 468 -36.92 18.38 -37.70
C ALA A 468 -37.11 18.57 -36.19
N ALA A 469 -37.07 17.48 -35.41
CA ALA A 469 -37.17 17.55 -33.95
C ALA A 469 -35.98 18.31 -33.32
N LEU A 470 -34.76 18.18 -33.86
CA LEU A 470 -33.58 18.92 -33.42
C LEU A 470 -33.65 20.42 -33.77
N GLU A 471 -34.19 20.78 -34.94
CA GLU A 471 -34.44 22.16 -35.35
C GLU A 471 -35.47 22.82 -34.42
N ASP A 472 -36.56 22.13 -34.10
CA ASP A 472 -37.59 22.60 -33.17
C ASP A 472 -37.05 22.73 -31.74
N ALA A 473 -36.29 21.73 -31.28
CA ALA A 473 -35.65 21.76 -29.97
C ALA A 473 -34.64 22.90 -29.84
N LEU A 474 -33.84 23.15 -30.88
CA LEU A 474 -32.93 24.29 -30.93
C LEU A 474 -33.69 25.60 -30.88
N CYS A 475 -34.83 25.75 -31.58
CA CYS A 475 -35.64 26.97 -31.52
C CYS A 475 -36.19 27.24 -30.11
N ARG A 476 -36.56 26.19 -29.35
CA ARG A 476 -37.02 26.32 -27.95
C ARG A 476 -35.90 26.75 -27.01
N VAL A 477 -34.67 26.30 -27.25
CA VAL A 477 -33.50 26.52 -26.38
C VAL A 477 -32.68 27.75 -26.79
N ALA A 478 -32.74 28.20 -28.05
CA ALA A 478 -31.93 29.30 -28.59
C ALA A 478 -32.14 30.66 -27.87
N ARG A 479 -33.24 30.83 -27.11
CA ARG A 479 -33.47 32.02 -26.27
C ARG A 479 -32.83 31.91 -24.88
N LYS A 480 -32.39 30.72 -24.47
CA LYS A 480 -31.83 30.39 -23.15
C LYS A 480 -30.33 30.12 -23.30
N TRP A 481 -29.52 31.16 -23.14
CA TRP A 481 -28.06 31.10 -23.25
C TRP A 481 -27.39 30.20 -22.17
N GLU A 482 -28.11 29.89 -21.08
CA GLU A 482 -27.66 29.00 -19.99
C GLU A 482 -27.77 27.50 -20.32
N SER A 483 -28.25 27.13 -21.52
CA SER A 483 -28.55 25.74 -21.88
C SER A 483 -27.40 24.99 -22.59
N GLU A 484 -26.19 25.08 -22.04
CA GLU A 484 -24.96 24.53 -22.64
C GLU A 484 -25.03 23.01 -22.85
N VAL A 485 -25.50 22.24 -21.86
CA VAL A 485 -25.54 20.77 -21.95
C VAL A 485 -26.53 20.30 -23.02
N SER A 486 -27.68 20.98 -23.13
CA SER A 486 -28.66 20.70 -24.17
C SER A 486 -28.10 20.92 -25.57
N LEU A 487 -27.35 22.01 -25.78
CA LEU A 487 -26.67 22.30 -27.04
C LEU A 487 -25.62 21.23 -27.37
N CYS A 488 -24.82 20.80 -26.39
CA CYS A 488 -23.87 19.70 -26.56
C CYS A 488 -24.56 18.40 -26.97
N ILE A 489 -25.72 18.07 -26.38
CA ILE A 489 -26.53 16.91 -26.76
C ILE A 489 -27.00 17.05 -28.21
N PHE A 490 -27.60 18.19 -28.57
CA PHE A 490 -28.14 18.40 -29.93
C PHE A 490 -27.04 18.33 -31.00
N VAL A 491 -25.90 18.98 -30.77
CA VAL A 491 -24.74 18.90 -31.67
C VAL A 491 -24.23 17.46 -31.76
N SER A 492 -24.14 16.74 -30.63
CA SER A 492 -23.68 15.35 -30.62
C SER A 492 -24.62 14.43 -31.40
N LEU A 493 -25.94 14.62 -31.29
CA LEU A 493 -26.93 13.85 -32.04
C LEU A 493 -26.88 14.18 -33.54
N ALA A 494 -26.77 15.46 -33.91
CA ALA A 494 -26.65 15.90 -35.30
C ALA A 494 -25.36 15.41 -35.97
N VAL A 495 -24.22 15.47 -35.27
CA VAL A 495 -22.93 14.95 -35.77
C VAL A 495 -22.98 13.42 -35.94
N LYS A 496 -23.64 12.70 -35.02
CA LYS A 496 -23.88 11.25 -35.17
C LYS A 496 -24.73 10.97 -36.39
N LEU A 497 -25.86 11.66 -36.56
CA LEU A 497 -26.73 11.48 -37.72
C LEU A 497 -26.00 11.78 -39.04
N LEU A 498 -25.23 12.87 -39.10
CA LEU A 498 -24.38 13.22 -40.25
C LEU A 498 -23.36 12.13 -40.57
N SER A 499 -22.80 11.48 -39.55
CA SER A 499 -21.77 10.45 -39.70
C SER A 499 -22.31 9.08 -40.14
N PHE A 500 -23.54 8.76 -39.74
CA PHE A 500 -24.15 7.45 -39.98
C PHE A 500 -25.09 7.40 -41.18
N SER A 501 -25.75 8.52 -41.51
CA SER A 501 -26.70 8.55 -42.61
C SER A 501 -25.97 8.48 -43.97
N PRO A 502 -26.34 7.53 -44.86
CA PRO A 502 -25.80 7.48 -46.22
C PRO A 502 -26.49 8.49 -47.16
N HIS A 503 -27.62 9.07 -46.76
CA HIS A 503 -28.47 9.90 -47.62
C HIS A 503 -27.97 11.34 -47.72
N TRP A 504 -27.83 11.84 -48.95
CA TRP A 504 -27.40 13.22 -49.20
C TRP A 504 -28.35 14.26 -48.60
N SER A 505 -29.67 14.02 -48.70
CA SER A 505 -30.74 14.88 -48.17
C SER A 505 -30.57 15.16 -46.67
N VAL A 506 -30.33 14.10 -45.88
CA VAL A 506 -30.12 14.17 -44.43
C VAL A 506 -28.77 14.81 -44.12
N ARG A 507 -27.69 14.42 -44.81
CA ARG A 507 -26.34 14.96 -44.55
C ARG A 507 -26.25 16.46 -44.85
N HIS A 508 -26.84 16.92 -45.95
CA HIS A 508 -26.84 18.34 -46.29
C HIS A 508 -27.58 19.15 -45.22
N ARG A 509 -28.78 18.72 -44.84
CA ARG A 509 -29.55 19.37 -43.77
C ARG A 509 -28.86 19.35 -42.41
N CYS A 510 -28.15 18.27 -42.07
CA CYS A 510 -27.31 18.22 -40.86
C CYS A 510 -26.21 19.30 -40.89
N LEU A 511 -25.56 19.50 -42.05
CA LEU A 511 -24.52 20.53 -42.20
C LEU A 511 -25.12 21.93 -42.06
N ASP A 512 -26.25 22.19 -42.72
CA ASP A 512 -26.98 23.47 -42.59
C ASP A 512 -27.39 23.73 -41.14
N TYR A 513 -27.87 22.70 -40.44
CA TYR A 513 -28.20 22.77 -39.01
C TYR A 513 -26.97 23.14 -38.17
N LEU A 514 -25.84 22.43 -38.33
CA LEU A 514 -24.61 22.65 -37.57
C LEU A 514 -23.94 23.99 -37.88
N LEU A 515 -24.13 24.54 -39.07
CA LEU A 515 -23.64 25.85 -39.49
C LEU A 515 -24.62 26.99 -39.15
N SER A 516 -25.76 26.70 -38.52
CA SER A 516 -26.78 27.71 -38.23
C SER A 516 -26.28 28.78 -37.26
N ASP A 517 -26.50 30.05 -37.63
CA ASP A 517 -26.22 31.22 -36.78
C ASP A 517 -26.95 31.20 -35.43
N LYS A 518 -27.97 30.35 -35.28
CA LYS A 518 -28.70 30.11 -34.03
C LYS A 518 -27.78 29.59 -32.91
N PHE A 519 -26.65 28.96 -33.25
CA PHE A 519 -25.63 28.58 -32.26
C PHE A 519 -24.75 29.76 -31.82
N THR A 520 -24.63 30.82 -32.64
CA THR A 520 -23.76 31.98 -32.39
C THR A 520 -24.49 33.23 -31.89
N SER A 521 -25.80 33.31 -32.10
CA SER A 521 -26.66 34.46 -31.79
C SER A 521 -26.79 34.80 -30.28
N GLY A 522 -26.22 33.99 -29.38
CA GLY A 522 -26.23 34.23 -27.93
C GLY A 522 -25.14 35.16 -27.42
N LYS A 523 -24.16 35.57 -28.26
CA LYS A 523 -23.17 36.56 -27.87
C LYS A 523 -23.77 37.96 -27.98
N GLY A 524 -24.24 38.49 -26.85
CA GLY A 524 -24.27 39.92 -26.65
C GLY A 524 -22.91 40.49 -27.06
N THR A 525 -22.94 41.52 -27.90
CA THR A 525 -21.78 42.33 -28.26
C THR A 525 -20.96 42.64 -27.00
N ASP A 526 -19.65 42.36 -27.03
CA ASP A 526 -18.67 42.44 -25.94
C ASP A 526 -18.43 41.15 -25.14
N CYS A 527 -17.81 40.14 -25.77
CA CYS A 527 -16.78 39.32 -25.12
C CYS A 527 -15.94 38.59 -26.18
N ARG A 528 -14.61 38.76 -26.09
CA ARG A 528 -13.60 38.12 -26.97
C ARG A 528 -13.77 36.59 -27.03
N PRO A 529 -13.39 35.93 -28.14
CA PRO A 529 -13.42 34.47 -28.22
C PRO A 529 -12.38 33.87 -27.28
N GLY A 530 -12.81 33.42 -26.10
CA GLY A 530 -12.08 32.43 -25.31
C GLY A 530 -12.15 31.07 -26.02
N PRO A 531 -11.10 30.24 -25.93
CA PRO A 531 -11.02 28.99 -26.66
C PRO A 531 -12.17 28.06 -26.22
N PHE A 532 -12.85 27.48 -27.21
CA PHE A 532 -13.73 26.33 -27.03
C PHE A 532 -13.02 25.33 -26.11
N ILE A 533 -13.53 25.23 -24.88
CA ILE A 533 -13.07 24.26 -23.90
C ILE A 533 -13.39 22.90 -24.51
N GLY A 534 -12.34 22.13 -24.80
CA GLY A 534 -12.48 20.75 -25.19
C GLY A 534 -13.21 20.01 -24.08
N CYS A 535 -14.34 19.39 -24.42
CA CYS A 535 -14.86 18.29 -23.62
C CYS A 535 -13.78 17.19 -23.61
N GLU A 536 -13.07 17.07 -22.49
CA GLU A 536 -12.11 16.01 -22.17
C GLU A 536 -12.77 14.63 -22.07
#